data_AF-A0A8T4ELW0-F1
#
_entry.id   AF-A0A8T4ELW0-F1
#
_cell.length_a   1.000
_cell.length_b   1.000
_cell.length_c   1.000
_cell.angle_alpha   90.00
_cell.angle_beta   90.00
_cell.angle_gamma   90.00
#
_symmetry.space_group_name_H-M   'P 1'
#
loop_
_entity.id
_entity.type
_entity.pdbx_description
1 polymer ?
#
loop_
_entity_poly.entity_id
_entity_poly.type
_entity_poly.pdbx_seq_one_letter_code
_entity_poly.pdbx_strand_id
1 'polypeptide(L)' 'EEAILTQNKVFGWRVRATKNSFLNKVLGSAKGVIVPHQLVKSIGDIMIISKSAVPSYGPDEE' A
#
# COMPACT_ATOMS: atom_id res chain seq x y z
N GLU A 1 6.73 0.67 -12.12
CA GLU A 1 5.65 1.53 -11.58
C GLU A 1 4.89 2.07 -12.76
N GLU A 2 3.59 1.81 -12.88
CA GLU A 2 2.83 2.24 -14.06
C GLU A 2 1.59 3.00 -13.60
N ALA A 3 1.75 4.31 -13.49
CA ALA A 3 0.65 5.25 -13.33
C ALA A 3 -0.25 5.18 -14.57
N ILE A 4 -1.55 5.11 -14.35
CA ILE A 4 -2.56 5.25 -15.39
C ILE A 4 -2.89 6.74 -15.48
N LEU A 5 -2.65 7.33 -16.64
CA LEU A 5 -2.95 8.73 -16.91
C LEU A 5 -4.28 8.86 -17.64
N THR A 6 -4.98 9.97 -17.42
CA THR A 6 -6.11 10.38 -18.24
C THR A 6 -5.97 11.87 -18.52
N GLN A 7 -5.86 12.22 -19.80
CA GLN A 7 -5.38 13.54 -20.24
C GLN A 7 -3.99 13.84 -19.63
N ASN A 8 -3.92 14.82 -18.73
CA ASN A 8 -2.69 15.28 -18.08
C ASN A 8 -2.72 15.10 -16.55
N LYS A 9 -3.56 14.18 -16.06
CA LYS A 9 -3.69 13.86 -14.63
C LYS A 9 -3.51 12.36 -14.40
N VAL A 10 -3.00 12.00 -13.22
CA VAL A 10 -2.93 10.60 -12.77
C VAL A 10 -4.33 10.15 -12.36
N PHE A 11 -4.87 9.17 -13.08
CA PHE A 11 -6.15 8.53 -12.76
C PHE A 11 -5.99 7.52 -11.63
N GLY A 12 -4.93 6.71 -11.70
CA GLY A 12 -4.68 5.67 -10.70
C GLY A 12 -3.35 4.96 -10.91
N TRP A 13 -3.15 3.93 -10.11
CA TRP A 13 -1.87 3.23 -9.98
C TRP A 13 -2.08 1.75 -10.17
N ARG A 14 -1.35 1.16 -11.12
CA ARG A 14 -1.31 -0.29 -11.27
C ARG A 14 -0.32 -0.87 -10.27
N VAL A 15 -0.83 -1.66 -9.32
CA VAL A 15 -0.02 -2.33 -8.30
C VAL A 15 -0.03 -3.83 -8.57
N ARG A 16 1.14 -4.40 -8.84
CA ARG A 16 1.30 -5.85 -9.03
C ARG A 16 1.31 -6.52 -7.65
N ALA A 17 0.54 -7.60 -7.50
CA ALA A 17 0.66 -8.46 -6.34
C ALA A 17 1.91 -9.35 -6.50
N THR A 18 2.94 -9.12 -5.69
CA THR A 18 4.15 -9.94 -5.70
C THR A 18 3.99 -11.12 -4.74
N LYS A 19 4.71 -12.22 -5.03
CA LYS A 19 4.75 -13.39 -4.14
C LYS A 19 5.16 -12.94 -2.73
N ASN A 20 4.47 -13.45 -1.71
CA ASN A 20 4.63 -13.08 -0.29
C ASN A 20 4.22 -11.65 0.12
N SER A 21 3.62 -10.85 -0.77
CA SER A 21 3.01 -9.57 -0.36
C SER A 21 1.68 -9.78 0.35
N PHE A 22 1.27 -8.80 1.17
CA PHE A 22 -0.08 -8.75 1.75
C PHE A 22 -1.16 -8.81 0.66
N LEU A 23 -0.98 -8.06 -0.43
CA LEU A 23 -1.90 -8.05 -1.57
C LEU A 23 -2.09 -9.46 -2.17
N ASN A 24 -1.02 -10.26 -2.27
CA ASN A 24 -1.13 -11.62 -2.77
C ASN A 24 -1.94 -12.55 -1.85
N LYS A 25 -2.03 -12.27 -0.54
CA LYS A 25 -2.88 -13.04 0.39
C LYS A 25 -4.35 -12.66 0.26
N VAL A 26 -4.63 -11.36 0.08
CA VAL A 26 -6.00 -10.83 0.05
C VAL A 26 -6.66 -11.00 -1.32
N LEU A 27 -5.89 -10.94 -2.40
CA LEU A 27 -6.40 -10.94 -3.78
C LEU A 27 -6.48 -12.35 -4.41
N GLY A 28 -6.05 -13.39 -3.71
CA GLY A 28 -6.13 -14.78 -4.18
C GLY A 28 -5.36 -14.99 -5.50
N SER A 29 -6.09 -15.30 -6.57
CA SER A 29 -5.52 -15.58 -7.91
C SER A 29 -5.31 -14.33 -8.78
N ALA A 30 -5.73 -13.15 -8.33
CA ALA A 30 -5.58 -11.93 -9.12
C ALA A 30 -4.12 -11.42 -9.12
N LYS A 31 -3.63 -11.01 -10.29
CA LYS A 31 -2.23 -10.59 -10.51
C LYS A 31 -1.89 -9.22 -9.89
N GLY A 32 -2.87 -8.47 -9.43
CA GLY A 32 -2.70 -7.11 -8.92
C GLY A 32 -4.01 -6.32 -8.92
N VAL A 33 -3.92 -5.03 -8.59
CA VAL A 33 -5.06 -4.11 -8.50
C VAL A 33 -4.75 -2.78 -9.17
N ILE A 34 -5.81 -2.05 -9.50
CA ILE A 34 -5.74 -0.64 -9.86
C ILE A 34 -6.24 0.17 -8.66
N VAL A 35 -5.38 1.03 -8.12
CA VAL A 35 -5.71 1.91 -7.01
C VAL A 35 -6.01 3.31 -7.55
N PRO A 36 -7.22 3.87 -7.35
CA PRO A 36 -7.55 5.24 -7.71
C PRO A 36 -6.59 6.24 -7.06
N HIS A 37 -6.19 7.28 -7.79
CA HIS A 37 -5.24 8.28 -7.27
C HIS A 37 -5.73 8.94 -5.96
N GLN A 38 -7.04 9.13 -5.82
CA GLN A 38 -7.68 9.71 -4.62
C GLN A 38 -7.46 8.90 -3.33
N LEU A 39 -7.16 7.60 -3.44
CA LEU A 39 -6.91 6.73 -2.29
C LEU A 39 -5.41 6.64 -1.95
N VAL A 40 -4.53 7.22 -2.77
CA VAL A 40 -3.09 7.21 -2.53
C VAL A 40 -2.72 8.40 -1.65
N LYS A 41 -2.17 8.10 -0.47
CA LYS A 41 -1.77 9.13 0.51
C LYS A 41 -0.35 9.64 0.32
N SER A 42 0.55 8.80 -0.16
CA SER A 42 1.97 9.11 -0.34
C SER A 42 2.59 8.24 -1.42
N ILE A 43 3.55 8.80 -2.15
CA ILE A 43 4.32 8.13 -3.21
C ILE A 43 5.80 8.45 -2.95
N GLY A 44 6.66 7.44 -2.77
CA GLY A 44 8.08 7.61 -2.46
C GLY A 44 8.66 6.49 -1.59
N ASP A 45 9.83 6.71 -1.00
CA ASP A 45 10.49 5.76 -0.08
C ASP A 45 9.74 5.68 1.25
N ILE A 46 8.88 4.67 1.37
CA ILE A 46 8.07 4.42 2.57
C ILE A 46 8.80 3.41 3.47
N MET A 47 9.26 3.86 4.64
CA MET A 47 9.74 2.97 5.71
C MET A 47 8.57 2.55 6.62
N ILE A 48 8.14 1.29 6.51
CA ILE A 48 7.12 0.73 7.41
C ILE A 48 7.83 0.17 8.65
N ILE A 49 7.60 0.82 9.80
CA ILE A 49 8.09 0.34 11.10
C ILE A 49 6.97 -0.43 11.79
N SER A 50 7.28 -1.63 12.28
CA SER A 50 6.32 -2.44 13.05
C SER A 50 5.85 -1.70 14.30
N LYS A 51 4.57 -1.83 14.67
CA LYS A 51 4.05 -1.32 15.95
C LYS A 51 4.82 -1.91 17.15
N SER A 52 5.33 -3.13 17.02
CA SER A 52 6.16 -3.78 18.04
C SER A 52 7.53 -3.11 18.26
N ALA A 53 7.99 -2.29 17.32
CA ALA A 53 9.24 -1.53 17.45
C ALA A 53 9.03 -0.14 18.08
N VAL A 54 7.78 0.23 18.38
CA VAL A 54 7.46 1.40 19.19
C VAL A 54 7.61 0.99 20.66
N PRO A 55 8.56 1.57 21.41
CA PRO A 55 8.71 1.27 22.83
C PRO A 55 7.42 1.65 23.57
N SER A 56 6.81 0.69 24.27
CA SER A 56 5.62 0.90 25.10
C SER A 56 5.99 1.70 26.35
N TYR A 57 6.07 3.02 26.25
CA TYR A 57 6.07 3.88 27.44
C TYR A 57 4.65 4.39 27.68
N GLY A 58 3.91 3.58 28.43
CA GLY A 58 2.60 3.87 29.00
C GLY A 58 2.16 2.62 29.75
N PRO A 59 1.92 2.69 31.08
CA PRO A 59 1.45 1.53 31.83
C PRO A 59 0.12 1.08 31.25
N ASP A 60 -0.09 -0.23 31.26
CA ASP A 60 -1.23 -0.96 30.71
C ASP A 60 -2.58 -0.29 31.03
N GLU A 61 -3.54 -0.34 30.09
CA GLU A 61 -4.96 -0.59 30.39
C GLU A 61 -5.77 -0.87 29.09
N GLU A 62 -6.22 -2.13 29.01
CA GLU A 62 -7.33 -2.76 28.26
C GLU A 62 -7.51 -2.57 26.72
#